data_AF-A0A1D9PVA9-F1
#
_entry.id   AF-A0A1D9PVA9-F1
#
_cell.length_a   1.000
_cell.length_b   1.000
_cell.length_c   1.000
_cell.angle_alpha   90.00
_cell.angle_beta   90.00
_cell.angle_gamma   90.00
#
_symmetry.space_group_name_H-M   'P 1'
#
loop_
_entity.id
_entity.type
_entity.pdbx_description
1 polymer ?
#
loop_
_entity_poly.entity_id
_entity_poly.type
_entity_poly.pdbx_seq_one_letter_code
_entity_poly.pdbx_strand_id
1 'polypeptide(L)'
;MRNCEHPDHNYASETFIVHWKSHETVLANMITRFITEVSTVFNPFSPKAKTARLFLSVLPPNARQTMKIDTKILPRASKEPSLVRLKFKDGKEMNLDAEKLGIRGVSDEVDRHSRILARQEELTGN
;
A
#
# COMPACT_ATOMS: atom_id res chain seq x y z
N MET A 1 6.49 -68.18 -17.78
CA MET A 1 5.67 -67.30 -16.92
C MET A 1 6.53 -66.09 -16.62
N ARG A 2 6.21 -64.92 -17.19
CA ARG A 2 7.07 -63.73 -17.12
C ARG A 2 6.76 -62.96 -15.84
N ASN A 3 7.84 -62.57 -15.15
CA ASN A 3 7.86 -61.73 -13.97
C ASN A 3 7.16 -60.39 -14.23
N CYS A 4 6.35 -59.94 -13.28
CA CYS A 4 5.96 -58.54 -13.12
C CYS A 4 6.30 -58.13 -11.69
N GLU A 5 7.50 -57.58 -11.52
CA GLU A 5 7.93 -56.91 -10.29
C GLU A 5 7.04 -55.68 -10.06
N HIS A 6 6.57 -55.49 -8.82
CA HIS A 6 5.85 -54.30 -8.42
C HIS A 6 6.84 -53.13 -8.31
N PRO A 7 6.64 -52.01 -9.03
CA PRO A 7 7.47 -50.83 -8.81
C PRO A 7 7.01 -50.10 -7.54
N ASP A 8 7.98 -49.90 -6.65
CA ASP A 8 7.87 -49.08 -5.45
C ASP A 8 7.39 -47.66 -5.76
N HIS A 9 6.43 -47.21 -4.97
CA HIS A 9 5.78 -45.91 -5.07
C HIS A 9 6.71 -44.80 -4.52
N ASN A 10 7.82 -44.55 -5.18
CA ASN A 10 8.64 -43.34 -5.00
C ASN A 10 8.37 -42.40 -6.18
N TYR A 11 7.23 -41.70 -6.13
CA TYR A 11 6.94 -40.60 -7.03
C TYR A 11 7.31 -39.30 -6.32
N ALA A 12 8.54 -38.86 -6.59
CA ALA A 12 8.99 -37.51 -6.30
C ALA A 12 8.01 -36.49 -6.92
N SER A 13 7.32 -35.73 -6.07
CA SER A 13 6.61 -34.52 -6.48
C SER A 13 7.27 -33.29 -5.87
N GLU A 14 8.59 -33.17 -6.05
CA GLU A 14 9.32 -31.92 -5.85
C GLU A 14 9.43 -31.21 -7.19
N THR A 15 8.34 -30.60 -7.67
CA THR A 15 8.43 -29.67 -8.82
C THR A 15 7.30 -28.65 -8.92
N PHE A 16 6.58 -28.39 -7.82
CA PHE A 16 5.58 -27.31 -7.75
C PHE A 16 5.92 -26.22 -6.72
N ILE A 17 7.20 -25.84 -6.60
CA ILE A 17 7.62 -24.65 -5.83
C ILE A 17 8.52 -23.71 -6.67
N VAL A 18 8.49 -23.81 -8.00
CA VAL A 18 9.28 -22.94 -8.89
C VAL A 18 8.42 -22.12 -9.86
N HIS A 19 7.43 -21.38 -9.33
CA HIS A 19 6.89 -20.23 -10.08
C HIS A 19 6.32 -19.08 -9.22
N TRP A 20 6.45 -19.09 -7.89
CA TRP A 20 6.15 -17.88 -7.12
C TRP A 20 7.38 -16.97 -7.03
N LYS A 21 7.84 -16.47 -8.18
CA LYS A 21 8.73 -15.30 -8.22
C LYS A 21 7.98 -14.21 -8.99
N SER A 22 7.75 -13.09 -8.32
CA SER A 22 7.19 -11.84 -8.86
C SER A 22 5.70 -11.57 -8.64
N HIS A 23 5.18 -11.87 -7.46
CA HIS A 23 4.17 -11.01 -6.83
C HIS A 23 4.66 -10.41 -5.50
N GLU A 24 5.99 -10.36 -5.31
CA GLU A 24 6.58 -9.32 -4.48
C GLU A 24 6.48 -8.04 -5.29
N THR A 25 5.26 -7.52 -5.32
CA THR A 25 4.94 -6.22 -5.89
C THR A 25 6.03 -5.30 -5.39
N VAL A 26 6.66 -4.62 -6.32
CA VAL A 26 7.52 -3.46 -6.09
C VAL A 26 6.69 -2.46 -5.29
N LEU A 27 6.56 -2.70 -3.98
CA LEU A 27 6.16 -1.74 -2.99
C LEU A 27 7.36 -0.82 -2.95
N ALA A 28 7.40 0.07 -3.93
CA ALA A 28 8.22 1.26 -3.88
C ALA A 28 8.07 1.78 -2.45
N ASN A 29 9.23 1.79 -1.78
CA ASN A 29 9.44 2.05 -0.37
C ASN A 29 8.91 3.45 -0.03
N MET A 30 7.58 3.58 0.10
CA MET A 30 6.93 4.83 0.42
C MET A 30 7.43 5.26 1.79
N ILE A 31 7.96 6.47 1.88
CA ILE A 31 8.50 6.99 3.12
C ILE A 31 7.34 7.45 4.00
N THR A 32 6.89 6.59 4.90
CA THR A 32 5.73 6.84 5.77
C THR A 32 6.09 7.38 7.16
N ARG A 33 7.38 7.40 7.54
CA ARG A 33 7.86 7.81 8.88
C ARG A 33 7.59 9.28 9.23
N PHE A 34 7.31 10.11 8.23
CA PHE A 34 7.01 11.53 8.38
C PHE A 34 5.52 11.83 8.47
N ILE A 35 4.67 10.83 8.24
CA ILE A 35 3.23 10.96 8.27
C ILE A 35 2.77 10.81 9.72
N THR A 36 1.94 11.74 10.17
CA THR A 36 1.36 11.75 11.53
C THR A 36 -0.11 11.34 11.52
N GLU A 37 -0.85 11.69 10.47
CA GLU A 37 -2.26 11.37 10.32
C GLU A 37 -2.59 11.03 8.86
N VAL A 38 -3.36 9.96 8.67
CA VAL A 38 -3.94 9.55 7.40
C VAL A 38 -5.46 9.55 7.57
N SER A 39 -6.17 10.33 6.76
CA SER A 39 -7.63 10.33 6.72
C SER A 39 -8.10 10.06 5.30
N THR A 40 -8.84 8.97 5.10
CA THR A 40 -9.38 8.59 3.80
C THR A 40 -10.89 8.64 3.80
N VAL A 41 -11.47 9.12 2.70
CA VAL A 41 -12.92 9.13 2.49
C VAL A 41 -13.18 8.49 1.14
N PHE A 42 -13.95 7.41 1.08
CA PHE A 42 -14.25 6.76 -0.20
C PHE A 42 -15.51 5.89 -0.16
N ASN A 43 -16.11 5.70 -1.34
CA ASN A 43 -17.22 4.76 -1.56
C ASN A 43 -16.65 3.44 -2.11
N PRO A 44 -16.68 2.31 -1.37
CA PRO A 44 -16.08 1.05 -1.79
C PRO A 44 -16.75 0.45 -3.04
N PHE A 45 -17.99 0.85 -3.33
CA PHE A 45 -18.73 0.43 -4.52
C PHE A 45 -18.38 1.25 -5.77
N SER A 46 -17.74 2.41 -5.60
CA SER A 46 -17.24 3.20 -6.74
C SER A 46 -15.93 2.60 -7.25
N PRO A 47 -15.78 2.33 -8.56
CA PRO A 47 -14.51 1.88 -9.12
C PRO A 47 -13.40 2.93 -8.96
N LYS A 48 -13.76 4.22 -8.87
CA LYS A 48 -12.81 5.33 -8.66
C LYS A 48 -12.19 5.34 -7.27
N ALA A 49 -12.80 4.68 -6.29
CA ALA A 49 -12.27 4.53 -4.94
C ALA A 49 -11.13 3.50 -4.82
N LYS A 50 -10.67 2.91 -5.94
CA LYS A 50 -9.61 1.89 -5.93
C LYS A 50 -8.32 2.45 -5.33
N THR A 51 -7.92 3.67 -5.71
CA THR A 51 -6.67 4.28 -5.23
C THR A 51 -6.66 4.45 -3.72
N ALA A 52 -7.74 4.96 -3.11
CA ALA A 52 -7.81 5.15 -1.65
C ALA A 52 -7.66 3.82 -0.89
N ARG A 53 -8.27 2.74 -1.40
CA ARG A 53 -8.15 1.39 -0.82
C ARG A 53 -6.73 0.83 -0.94
N LEU A 54 -6.13 0.97 -2.12
CA LEU A 54 -4.75 0.54 -2.34
C LEU A 54 -3.78 1.33 -1.46
N PHE A 55 -3.99 2.64 -1.30
CA PHE A 55 -3.16 3.47 -0.43
C PHE A 55 -3.16 2.97 1.01
N LEU A 56 -4.34 2.62 1.57
CA LEU A 56 -4.43 2.03 2.90
C LEU A 56 -3.71 0.68 3.00
N SER A 57 -3.69 -0.11 1.93
CA SER A 57 -3.04 -1.43 1.91
C SER A 57 -1.51 -1.39 1.84
N VAL A 58 -0.94 -0.28 1.37
CA VAL A 58 0.53 -0.10 1.28
C VAL A 58 1.12 0.56 2.51
N LEU A 59 0.29 0.99 3.48
CA LEU A 59 0.79 1.47 4.77
C LEU A 59 1.52 0.32 5.51
N PRO A 60 2.56 0.64 6.29
CA PRO A 60 3.31 -0.39 6.99
C PRO A 60 2.44 -1.09 8.05
N PRO A 61 2.76 -2.35 8.42
CA PRO A 61 1.95 -3.12 9.35
C PRO A 61 1.83 -2.48 10.74
N ASN A 62 2.83 -1.68 11.14
CA ASN A 62 2.85 -0.94 12.40
C ASN A 62 2.20 0.46 12.33
N ALA A 63 1.60 0.85 11.20
CA ALA A 63 1.09 2.21 10.99
C ALA A 63 0.09 2.65 12.07
N ARG A 64 -0.79 1.75 12.56
CA ARG A 64 -1.75 2.09 13.61
C ARG A 64 -1.11 2.43 14.97
N GLN A 65 0.16 2.09 15.17
CA GLN A 65 0.91 2.42 16.38
C GLN A 65 1.64 3.76 16.25
N THR A 66 2.03 4.15 15.03
CA THR A 66 2.89 5.30 14.78
C THR A 66 2.14 6.52 14.23
N MET A 67 0.98 6.32 13.60
CA MET A 67 0.16 7.38 13.01
C MET A 67 -1.34 7.16 13.27
N LYS A 68 -2.09 8.25 13.26
CA LYS A 68 -3.56 8.19 13.35
C LYS A 68 -4.14 7.84 11.98
N ILE A 69 -5.00 6.82 11.91
CA ILE A 69 -5.63 6.37 10.66
C ILE A 69 -7.15 6.44 10.79
N ASP A 70 -7.75 7.40 10.08
CA ASP A 70 -9.19 7.57 9.98
C ASP A 70 -9.67 7.12 8.59
N THR A 71 -10.77 6.37 8.55
CA THR A 71 -11.37 5.89 7.29
C THR A 71 -12.87 6.10 7.34
N LYS A 72 -13.37 6.99 6.47
CA LYS A 72 -14.80 7.25 6.31
C LYS A 72 -15.32 6.53 5.07
N ILE A 73 -16.11 5.50 5.31
CA ILE A 73 -16.78 4.72 4.26
C ILE A 73 -18.08 5.42 3.90
N LEU A 74 -18.23 5.77 2.62
CA LEU A 74 -19.44 6.39 2.10
C LEU A 74 -20.46 5.33 1.67
N PRO A 75 -21.77 5.60 1.82
CA PRO A 75 -22.83 4.70 1.38
C PRO A 75 -22.85 4.57 -0.15
N ARG A 76 -23.44 3.48 -0.66
CA ARG A 76 -23.47 3.16 -2.09
C ARG A 76 -24.02 4.27 -2.98
N ALA A 77 -25.04 4.98 -2.50
CA ALA A 77 -25.70 6.07 -3.23
C ALA A 77 -24.87 7.38 -3.28
N SER A 78 -23.83 7.51 -2.45
CA SER A 78 -23.02 8.72 -2.40
C SER A 78 -22.15 8.86 -3.66
N LYS A 79 -22.17 10.08 -4.22
CA LYS A 79 -21.34 10.52 -5.34
C LYS A 79 -20.20 11.43 -4.90
N GLU A 80 -19.94 11.52 -3.59
CA GLU A 80 -18.80 12.30 -3.08
C GLU A 80 -17.48 11.70 -3.59
N PRO A 81 -16.50 12.56 -3.94
CA PRO A 81 -15.23 12.11 -4.49
C PRO A 81 -14.41 11.36 -3.44
N SER A 82 -13.62 10.40 -3.91
CA SER A 82 -12.68 9.69 -3.05
C SER A 82 -11.44 10.56 -2.76
N LEU A 83 -11.10 10.71 -1.48
CA LEU A 83 -10.00 11.58 -1.02
C LEU A 83 -9.02 10.82 -0.12
N VAL A 84 -7.74 11.16 -0.24
CA VAL A 84 -6.66 10.77 0.66
C VAL A 84 -6.08 12.05 1.27
N ARG A 85 -6.24 12.23 2.58
CA ARG A 85 -5.72 13.36 3.34
C ARG A 85 -4.60 12.89 4.22
N LEU A 86 -3.51 13.63 4.23
CA LEU A 86 -2.30 13.33 4.98
C LEU A 86 -1.88 14.53 5.78
N LYS A 87 -1.36 14.29 6.98
CA LYS A 87 -0.63 15.28 7.76
C LYS A 87 0.77 14.78 8.02
N PHE A 88 1.72 15.69 7.99
CA PHE A 88 3.14 15.42 8.16
C PHE A 88 3.66 16.02 9.47
N LYS A 89 4.86 15.60 9.88
CA LYS A 89 5.52 16.06 11.11
C LYS A 89 5.84 17.55 11.14
N ASP A 90 6.01 18.16 9.97
CA ASP A 90 6.22 19.61 9.82
C ASP A 90 4.92 20.42 9.93
N GLY A 91 3.78 19.76 10.16
CA GLY A 91 2.45 20.38 10.22
C GLY A 91 1.81 20.60 8.85
N LYS A 92 2.46 20.19 7.74
CA LYS A 92 1.87 20.31 6.41
C LYS A 92 0.72 19.32 6.26
N GLU A 93 -0.37 19.82 5.67
CA GLU A 93 -1.50 19.00 5.24
C GLU A 93 -1.51 18.84 3.72
N MET A 94 -1.86 17.64 3.26
CA MET A 94 -1.94 17.30 1.83
C MET A 94 -3.26 16.61 1.56
N ASN A 95 -4.05 17.16 0.63
CA ASN A 95 -5.34 16.61 0.24
C ASN A 95 -5.28 16.16 -1.23
N LEU A 96 -5.25 14.85 -1.43
CA LEU A 96 -5.07 14.21 -2.73
C LEU A 96 -6.41 13.64 -3.21
N ASP A 97 -6.79 14.01 -4.43
CA ASP A 97 -7.95 13.46 -5.11
C ASP A 97 -7.61 12.06 -5.64
N ALA A 98 -8.16 11.04 -4.99
CA ALA A 98 -7.89 9.64 -5.31
C ALA A 98 -8.62 9.16 -6.57
N GLU A 99 -9.54 9.96 -7.12
CA GLU A 99 -10.19 9.68 -8.40
C GLU A 99 -9.37 10.16 -9.59
N LYS A 100 -8.64 11.26 -9.42
CA LYS A 100 -7.76 11.83 -10.44
C LYS A 100 -6.37 11.22 -10.41
N LEU A 101 -5.84 10.98 -9.21
CA LEU A 101 -4.52 10.40 -9.01
C LEU A 101 -4.62 8.88 -8.91
N GLY A 102 -3.74 8.18 -9.63
CA GLY A 102 -3.51 6.75 -9.41
C GLY A 102 -2.66 6.50 -8.16
N ILE A 103 -2.58 5.24 -7.71
CA ILE A 103 -1.77 4.84 -6.55
C ILE A 103 -0.30 5.28 -6.66
N ARG A 104 0.28 5.25 -7.86
CA ARG A 104 1.65 5.73 -8.11
C ARG A 104 1.75 7.23 -7.87
N GLY A 105 0.86 8.03 -8.45
CA GLY A 105 0.85 9.48 -8.26
C GLY A 105 0.63 9.91 -6.81
N VAL A 106 -0.23 9.20 -6.07
CA VAL A 106 -0.39 9.42 -4.62
C VAL A 106 0.91 9.11 -3.88
N SER A 107 1.54 7.96 -4.16
CA SER A 107 2.78 7.56 -3.50
C SER A 107 3.95 8.50 -3.83
N ASP A 108 4.05 8.94 -5.09
CA ASP A 108 5.10 9.86 -5.57
C ASP A 108 5.02 11.22 -4.86
N GLU A 109 3.82 11.75 -4.63
CA GLU A 109 3.63 13.03 -3.94
C GLU A 109 3.98 12.92 -2.44
N VAL A 110 3.63 11.79 -1.81
CA VAL A 110 4.04 11.47 -0.44
C VAL A 110 5.55 11.36 -0.32
N ASP A 111 6.19 10.64 -1.22
CA ASP A 111 7.64 10.46 -1.24
C ASP A 111 8.37 11.77 -1.53
N ARG A 112 7.87 12.58 -2.47
CA ARG A 112 8.44 13.88 -2.79
C ARG A 112 8.55 14.74 -1.54
N HIS A 113 7.47 14.85 -0.78
CA HIS A 113 7.47 15.67 0.42
C HIS A 113 8.31 15.04 1.54
N SER A 114 8.21 13.72 1.73
CA SER A 114 8.98 12.99 2.74
C SER A 114 10.49 13.06 2.52
N ARG A 115 10.96 13.07 1.26
CA ARG A 115 12.39 13.27 0.92
C ARG A 115 12.87 14.69 1.19
N ILE A 116 11.98 15.69 1.13
CA ILE A 116 12.32 17.06 1.52
C ILE A 116 12.52 17.10 3.04
N LEU A 117 11.61 16.50 3.81
CA LEU A 117 11.72 16.41 5.26
C LEU A 117 12.96 15.63 5.70
N ALA A 118 13.27 14.52 5.04
CA ALA A 118 14.48 13.75 5.32
C ALA A 118 15.76 14.57 5.15
N ARG A 119 15.85 15.37 4.07
CA ARG A 119 17.00 16.26 3.86
C ARG A 119 17.04 17.40 4.87
N GLN A 120 15.88 17.90 5.31
CA GLN A 120 15.82 18.93 6.34
C GLN A 120 16.27 18.38 7.70
N GLU A 121 15.84 17.18 8.10
CA GLU A 121 16.32 16.50 9.31
C GLU A 121 17.85 16.29 9.26
N GLU A 122 18.40 15.82 8.13
CA GLU A 122 19.84 15.63 7.96
C GLU A 122 20.64 16.94 8.09
N LEU A 123 20.16 18.03 7.48
CA LEU A 123 20.81 19.35 7.54
C LEU A 123 20.70 20.00 8.92
N THR A 124 19.68 19.66 9.71
CA THR A 124 19.47 20.20 11.06
C THR A 124 20.21 19.40 12.14
N GLY A 125 20.88 18.31 11.78
CA GLY A 125 21.91 17.68 12.60
C GLY A 125 21.39 16.90 13.81
N ASN A 126 20.27 16.18 13.65
CA ASN A 126 19.82 15.17 14.60
C ASN A 126 20.08 13.75 14.09
#